data_AF-A0A2V7KYN4-F1
#
_entry.id   AF-A0A2V7KYN4-F1
#
_cell.length_a   1.000
_cell.length_b   1.000
_cell.length_c   1.000
_cell.angle_alpha   90.00
_cell.angle_beta   90.00
_cell.angle_gamma   90.00
#
_symmetry.space_group_name_H-M   'P 1'
#
loop_
_entity.id
_entity.type
_entity.pdbx_description
1 polymer ?
#
loop_
_entity_poly.entity_id
_entity_poly.type
_entity_poly.pdbx_seq_one_letter_code
_entity_poly.pdbx_strand_id
1 'polypeptide(L)'
;MTVANRRRSGDRRVKDVPVTIERRSGLDRRMIVESATAQIHAVLELLTQLADQGALRDDSRRLLDTAVLRLRYALERMEPE
;
A
#
# COMPACT_ATOMS: atom_id res chain seq x y z
N MET A 1 26.08 -6.54 -57.87
CA MET A 1 24.86 -6.56 -57.02
C MET A 1 25.17 -7.44 -55.82
N THR A 2 25.33 -6.82 -54.65
CA THR A 2 25.79 -7.52 -53.44
C THR A 2 24.95 -7.05 -52.27
N VAL A 3 24.20 -7.98 -51.69
CA VAL A 3 23.27 -7.77 -50.57
C VAL A 3 24.06 -7.87 -49.27
N ALA A 4 24.00 -6.85 -48.43
CA ALA A 4 24.45 -6.93 -47.03
C ALA A 4 23.36 -6.34 -46.12
N ASN A 5 22.48 -7.24 -45.69
CA ASN A 5 21.42 -7.05 -44.71
C ASN A 5 22.05 -6.74 -43.33
N ARG A 6 22.02 -5.47 -42.92
CA ARG A 6 22.60 -5.01 -41.65
C ARG A 6 21.67 -5.36 -40.47
N ARG A 7 21.63 -6.64 -40.09
CA ARG A 7 20.98 -7.10 -38.84
C ARG A 7 21.76 -6.58 -37.63
N ARG A 8 21.29 -5.51 -37.01
CA ARG A 8 21.83 -4.97 -35.74
C ARG A 8 21.02 -5.51 -34.56
N SER A 9 21.15 -6.81 -34.27
CA SER A 9 20.71 -7.37 -32.99
C SER A 9 21.82 -7.19 -31.96
N GLY A 10 21.82 -6.02 -31.32
CA GLY A 10 22.70 -5.70 -30.19
C GLY A 10 22.05 -6.09 -28.87
N ASP A 11 22.34 -7.32 -28.46
CA ASP A 11 22.34 -7.90 -27.11
C ASP A 11 22.09 -6.91 -25.94
N ARG A 12 20.84 -6.78 -25.48
CA ARG A 12 20.51 -6.09 -24.23
C ARG A 12 20.79 -7.02 -23.04
N ARG A 13 22.07 -7.23 -22.74
CA ARG A 13 22.48 -7.83 -21.46
C ARG A 13 22.24 -6.81 -20.35
N VAL A 14 21.10 -6.92 -19.68
CA VAL A 14 20.87 -6.32 -18.36
C VAL A 14 21.90 -6.97 -17.43
N LYS A 15 22.98 -6.24 -17.15
CA LYS A 15 23.91 -6.63 -16.08
C LYS A 15 23.16 -6.41 -14.77
N ASP A 16 22.89 -7.51 -14.05
CA ASP A 16 22.51 -7.46 -12.64
C ASP A 16 23.64 -6.74 -11.89
N VAL A 17 23.42 -5.45 -11.62
CA VAL A 17 24.25 -4.68 -10.70
C VAL A 17 23.67 -4.97 -9.32
N PRO A 18 24.35 -5.73 -8.44
CA PRO A 18 23.88 -5.90 -7.08
C PRO A 18 23.90 -4.53 -6.41
N VAL A 19 22.73 -3.94 -6.22
CA VAL A 19 22.58 -2.70 -5.47
C VAL A 19 22.89 -3.03 -4.02
N THR A 20 24.01 -2.55 -3.52
CA THR A 20 24.35 -2.62 -2.10
C THR A 20 23.30 -1.83 -1.33
N ILE A 21 22.30 -2.52 -0.78
CA ILE A 21 21.33 -1.92 0.11
C ILE A 21 22.08 -1.56 1.39
N GLU A 22 22.49 -0.30 1.50
CA GLU A 22 22.94 0.28 2.77
C GLU A 22 21.90 -0.06 3.83
N ARG A 23 22.33 -0.80 4.86
CA ARG A 23 21.52 -1.16 6.02
C ARG A 23 21.21 0.11 6.82
N ARG A 24 20.24 0.90 6.36
CA ARG A 24 19.63 1.95 7.15
C ARG A 24 18.86 1.27 8.27
N SER A 25 19.44 1.36 9.47
CA SER A 25 18.82 1.34 10.79
C SER A 25 17.63 0.37 10.96
N GLY A 26 17.86 -0.74 11.68
CA GLY A 26 16.84 -1.70 12.08
C GLY A 26 15.72 -1.17 13.00
N LEU A 27 15.61 0.16 13.18
CA LEU A 27 14.49 0.80 13.88
C LEU A 27 13.25 0.95 12.98
N ASP A 28 13.41 1.16 11.66
CA ASP A 28 12.26 1.21 10.73
C ASP A 28 11.60 -0.16 10.53
N ARG A 29 12.33 -1.26 10.78
CA ARG A 29 11.77 -2.63 10.78
C ARG A 29 10.90 -2.94 12.01
N ARG A 30 10.79 -2.00 12.96
CA ARG A 30 9.84 -2.08 14.07
C ARG A 30 8.60 -1.21 13.88
N MET A 31 8.37 -0.66 12.67
CA MET A 31 6.99 -0.69 12.19
C MET A 31 6.65 -2.18 12.16
N ILE A 32 5.96 -2.65 13.20
CA ILE A 32 5.29 -3.93 13.19
C ILE A 32 4.61 -3.95 11.83
N VAL A 33 5.02 -4.88 10.96
CA VAL A 33 4.35 -5.11 9.69
C VAL A 33 3.03 -5.74 10.07
N GLU A 34 2.14 -4.95 10.67
CA GLU A 34 0.76 -5.28 10.83
C GLU A 34 0.24 -5.52 9.42
N SER A 35 -0.45 -6.63 9.23
CA SER A 35 -1.11 -6.91 7.97
C SER A 35 -1.96 -5.70 7.58
N ALA A 36 -2.15 -5.47 6.28
CA ALA A 36 -3.05 -4.41 5.82
C ALA A 36 -4.43 -4.50 6.51
N THR A 37 -4.90 -5.72 6.77
CA THR A 37 -6.09 -6.02 7.58
C THR A 37 -6.00 -5.46 9.00
N ALA A 38 -4.92 -5.74 9.74
CA ALA A 38 -4.72 -5.23 11.10
C ALA A 38 -4.65 -3.70 11.14
N GLN A 39 -3.97 -3.07 10.18
CA GLN A 39 -3.92 -1.61 10.08
C GLN A 39 -5.30 -1.00 9.82
N ILE A 40 -6.12 -1.64 8.96
CA ILE A 40 -7.49 -1.18 8.68
C ILE A 40 -8.39 -1.34 9.91
N HIS A 41 -8.23 -2.42 10.69
CA HIS A 41 -8.93 -2.56 11.98
C HIS A 41 -8.55 -1.45 12.96
N ALA A 42 -7.26 -1.16 13.12
CA ALA A 42 -6.78 -0.09 14.00
C ALA A 42 -7.34 1.28 13.57
N VAL A 43 -7.37 1.56 12.26
CA VAL A 43 -7.98 2.79 11.73
C VAL A 43 -9.49 2.83 12.04
N LEU A 44 -10.22 1.74 11.83
CA LEU A 44 -11.66 1.67 12.13
C LEU A 44 -11.97 1.91 13.61
N GLU A 45 -11.13 1.41 14.52
CA GLU A 45 -11.26 1.66 15.96
C GLU A 45 -11.10 3.16 16.27
N LEU A 46 -10.04 3.79 15.77
CA LEU A 46 -9.79 5.23 15.96
C LEU A 46 -10.92 6.10 15.40
N LEU A 47 -11.45 5.74 14.22
CA LEU A 47 -12.56 6.47 13.60
C LEU A 47 -13.86 6.32 14.42
N THR A 48 -14.09 5.17 15.03
CA THR A 48 -15.23 4.94 15.93
C THR A 48 -15.11 5.79 17.19
N GLN A 49 -13.93 5.80 17.82
CA GLN A 49 -13.66 6.65 18.98
C GLN A 49 -13.88 8.14 18.67
N LEU A 50 -13.44 8.61 17.49
CA LEU A 50 -13.68 9.99 17.05
C LEU A 50 -15.18 10.29 16.87
N ALA A 51 -15.95 9.34 16.34
CA ALA A 51 -17.39 9.49 16.17
C ALA A 51 -18.10 9.60 17.53
N ASP A 52 -17.70 8.77 18.50
CA ASP A 52 -18.27 8.73 19.85
C ASP A 52 -18.02 10.02 20.63
N GLN A 53 -16.89 10.69 20.38
CA GLN A 53 -16.59 11.99 20.99
C GLN A 53 -17.51 13.13 20.51
N GLY A 54 -18.31 12.92 19.46
CA GLY A 54 -19.21 13.95 18.92
C GLY A 54 -18.48 15.21 18.42
N ALA A 55 -17.17 15.11 18.16
CA ALA A 55 -16.32 16.24 17.79
C ALA A 55 -16.53 16.71 16.34
N LEU A 56 -17.25 15.93 15.54
CA LEU A 56 -17.46 16.18 14.12
C LEU A 56 -18.78 16.94 13.87
N ARG A 57 -18.72 17.89 12.94
CA ARG A 57 -19.90 18.50 12.33
C ARG A 57 -20.66 17.47 11.48
N ASP A 58 -21.95 17.69 11.24
CA ASP A 58 -22.82 16.75 10.53
C ASP A 58 -22.29 16.32 9.15
N ASP A 59 -21.76 17.25 8.35
CA ASP A 59 -21.19 16.91 7.04
C ASP A 59 -19.94 16.03 7.16
N SER A 60 -19.06 16.35 8.12
CA SER A 60 -17.88 15.53 8.41
C SER A 60 -18.26 14.16 8.96
N ARG A 61 -19.33 14.07 9.75
CA ARG A 61 -19.87 12.81 10.27
C ARG A 61 -20.40 11.93 9.15
N ARG A 62 -21.16 12.49 8.19
CA ARG A 62 -21.62 11.75 7.00
C ARG A 62 -20.47 11.23 6.14
N LEU A 63 -19.42 12.04 5.97
CA LEU A 63 -18.21 11.62 5.27
C LEU A 63 -17.48 10.49 6.02
N LEU A 64 -17.42 10.57 7.35
CA LEU A 64 -16.85 9.53 8.19
C LEU A 64 -17.62 8.22 8.06
N ASP A 65 -18.96 8.26 8.14
CA ASP A 65 -19.80 7.07 8.00
C ASP A 65 -19.57 6.37 6.65
N THR A 66 -19.46 7.18 5.58
CA THR A 66 -19.15 6.68 4.22
C THR A 66 -17.76 6.05 4.15
N ALA A 67 -16.76 6.67 4.78
CA ALA A 67 -15.40 6.14 4.82
C ALA A 67 -15.33 4.81 5.59
N VAL A 68 -15.99 4.73 6.76
CA VAL A 68 -16.09 3.52 7.58
C VAL A 68 -16.72 2.37 6.79
N LEU A 69 -17.81 2.63 6.07
CA LEU A 69 -18.45 1.61 5.22
C LEU A 69 -17.49 1.06 4.15
N ARG A 70 -16.75 1.95 3.47
CA ARG A 70 -15.78 1.56 2.43
C ARG A 70 -14.62 0.75 2.99
N LEU A 71 -14.11 1.12 4.17
CA LEU A 71 -13.03 0.40 4.83
C LEU A 71 -13.48 -1.00 5.27
N ARG A 72 -14.69 -1.14 5.81
CA ARG A 72 -15.27 -2.45 6.15
C ARG A 72 -15.43 -3.35 4.92
N TYR A 73 -15.96 -2.80 3.83
CA TYR A 73 -16.06 -3.53 2.57
C TYR A 73 -14.69 -3.95 2.04
N ALA A 74 -13.69 -3.07 2.09
CA ALA A 74 -12.34 -3.42 1.67
C ALA A 74 -11.76 -4.56 2.53
N LEU A 75 -12.00 -4.54 3.85
CA LEU A 75 -11.57 -5.59 4.77
C LEU A 75 -12.19 -6.95 4.42
N GLU A 76 -13.50 -6.98 4.18
CA GLU A 76 -14.22 -8.19 3.75
C GLU A 76 -13.66 -8.76 2.44
N ARG A 77 -13.20 -7.90 1.53
CA ARG A 77 -12.53 -8.32 0.29
C ARG A 77 -11.11 -8.87 0.49
N MET A 78 -10.48 -8.58 1.62
CA MET A 78 -9.11 -8.96 1.95
C MET A 78 -9.03 -10.24 2.80
N GLU A 79 -10.09 -10.62 3.50
CA GLU A 79 -10.18 -11.90 4.19
C GLU A 79 -10.53 -13.01 3.19
N PRO A 80 -9.61 -13.96 2.90
CA PRO A 80 -9.97 -15.16 2.13
C PRO A 80 -10.79 -16.10 3.02
N GLU A 81 -11.88 -16.68 2.47
CA GLU A 81 -12.63 -17.78 3.11
C GLU A 81 -11.74 -18.97 3.47
#